data_AF-A0A8B9LMC3-F1
#
_entry.id   AF-A0A8B9LMC3-F1
#
_cell.length_a   1.000
_cell.length_b   1.000
_cell.length_c   1.000
_cell.angle_alpha   90.00
_cell.angle_beta   90.00
_cell.angle_gamma   90.00
#
_symmetry.space_group_name_H-M   'P 1'
#
loop_
_entity.id
_entity.type
_entity.pdbx_description
1 polymer ?
#
loop_
_entity_poly.entity_id
_entity_poly.type
_entity_poly.pdbx_seq_one_letter_code
_entity_poly.pdbx_strand_id
1 'polypeptide(L)'
;MLAELERWRHERELNRLSRPCECVVVRVAPDLGERITLSGDKALIEDVFPEIGDVMCNSVNAGWNHDSTHVIRFPLNGYCHLNSVQVLERLQQRGFEIVGSCGGGVDSSQFSEYVLRRELRRVQRGLQSNRIKQEQLD
;
A
#
# COMPACT_ATOMS: atom_id res chain seq x y z
N MET A 1 -22.82 25.81 -19.48
CA MET A 1 -21.71 25.59 -20.42
C MET A 1 -20.35 26.09 -19.91
N LEU A 2 -20.06 27.40 -19.82
CA LEU A 2 -18.72 27.88 -19.38
C LEU A 2 -18.35 27.44 -17.96
N ALA A 3 -19.26 27.62 -16.99
CA ALA A 3 -19.05 27.20 -15.61
C ALA A 3 -18.85 25.66 -15.46
N GLU A 4 -19.40 24.86 -16.37
CA GLU A 4 -19.20 23.40 -16.38
C GLU A 4 -17.82 23.02 -16.93
N LEU A 5 -17.36 23.72 -17.96
CA LEU A 5 -16.01 23.55 -18.50
C LEU A 5 -14.95 23.97 -17.49
N GLU A 6 -15.17 25.06 -16.75
CA GLU A 6 -14.27 25.49 -15.69
C GLU A 6 -14.22 24.49 -14.54
N ARG A 7 -15.37 23.95 -14.13
CA ARG A 7 -15.44 22.86 -13.14
C ARG A 7 -14.70 21.61 -13.62
N TRP A 8 -14.93 21.19 -14.87
CA TRP A 8 -14.27 20.02 -15.44
C TRP A 8 -12.74 20.19 -15.53
N ARG A 9 -12.28 21.39 -15.93
CA ARG A 9 -10.85 21.73 -15.93
C ARG A 9 -10.27 21.64 -14.53
N HIS A 10 -10.93 22.24 -13.54
CA HIS A 10 -10.48 22.23 -12.15
C HIS A 10 -10.47 20.81 -11.55
N GLU A 11 -11.50 20.00 -11.81
CA GLU A 11 -11.53 18.60 -11.40
C GLU A 11 -10.41 17.78 -12.07
N ARG A 12 -10.06 18.03 -13.34
CA ARG A 12 -8.89 17.39 -13.98
C ARG A 12 -7.56 17.79 -13.35
N GLU A 13 -7.40 19.08 -13.03
CA GLU A 13 -6.22 19.60 -12.34
C GLU A 13 -6.04 18.90 -10.99
N LEU A 14 -7.09 18.87 -10.18
CA LEU A 14 -7.11 18.17 -8.88
C LEU A 14 -6.89 16.67 -9.03
N ASN A 15 -7.47 16.05 -10.07
CA ASN A 15 -7.28 14.62 -10.32
C ASN A 15 -5.84 14.27 -10.71
N ARG A 16 -5.10 15.21 -11.30
CA ARG A 16 -3.67 15.04 -11.60
C ARG A 16 -2.82 15.13 -10.33
N LEU A 17 -3.20 16.01 -9.40
CA LEU A 17 -2.48 16.24 -8.14
C LEU A 17 -2.79 15.18 -7.06
N SER A 18 -4.02 14.66 -7.06
CA SER A 18 -4.49 13.67 -6.11
C SER A 18 -4.91 12.42 -6.87
N ARG A 19 -4.04 11.41 -6.89
CA ARG A 19 -4.38 10.04 -7.28
C ARG A 19 -4.29 9.16 -6.04
N PRO A 20 -5.43 8.76 -5.45
CA PRO A 20 -5.41 7.81 -4.35
C PRO A 20 -4.67 6.56 -4.77
N CYS A 21 -3.69 6.15 -3.98
CA CYS A 21 -2.91 4.95 -4.23
C CYS A 21 -2.57 4.28 -2.92
N GLU A 22 -2.38 2.98 -3.02
CA GLU A 22 -1.93 2.13 -1.94
C GLU A 22 -0.49 1.73 -2.23
N CYS A 23 0.34 1.69 -1.19
CA CYS A 23 1.75 1.37 -1.30
C CYS A 23 2.14 0.28 -0.30
N VAL A 24 2.98 -0.64 -0.73
CA VAL A 24 3.62 -1.65 0.11
C VAL A 24 5.10 -1.71 -0.26
N VAL A 25 5.96 -1.77 0.75
CA VAL A 25 7.40 -1.98 0.56
C VAL A 25 7.73 -3.42 0.92
N VAL A 26 8.40 -4.13 0.02
CA VAL A 26 8.90 -5.49 0.21
C VAL A 26 10.41 -5.42 0.30
N ARG A 27 10.98 -5.88 1.42
CA ARG A 27 12.42 -6.01 1.60
C ARG A 27 12.80 -7.47 1.79
N VAL A 28 13.77 -7.93 1.01
CA VAL A 28 14.30 -9.30 1.00
C VAL A 28 15.77 -9.26 1.39
N ALA A 29 16.19 -10.09 2.34
CA ALA A 29 17.60 -10.32 2.68
C ALA A 29 17.94 -11.81 2.48
N PRO A 30 18.99 -12.17 1.71
CA PRO A 30 19.32 -13.55 1.36
C PRO A 30 20.18 -14.24 2.43
N ASP A 31 19.78 -14.17 3.70
CA ASP A 31 20.54 -14.74 4.83
C ASP A 31 20.51 -16.30 4.80
N LEU A 32 20.58 -17.00 5.94
CA LEU A 32 20.38 -18.46 6.04
C LEU A 32 18.91 -18.86 5.73
N GLY A 33 18.44 -18.50 4.54
CA GLY A 33 17.03 -18.41 4.15
C GLY A 33 16.64 -16.96 3.83
N GLU A 34 15.74 -16.77 2.86
CA GLU A 34 15.23 -15.44 2.54
C GLU A 34 14.46 -14.88 3.74
N ARG A 35 14.91 -13.74 4.29
CA ARG A 35 14.13 -12.94 5.22
C ARG A 35 13.33 -11.90 4.46
N ILE A 36 12.01 -12.05 4.48
CA ILE A 36 11.08 -11.16 3.79
C ILE A 36 10.38 -10.31 4.84
N THR A 37 10.48 -8.99 4.68
CA THR A 37 9.78 -8.04 5.54
C THR A 37 8.90 -7.10 4.72
N LEU A 38 7.71 -6.78 5.25
CA LEU A 38 6.74 -5.88 4.63
C LEU A 38 6.60 -4.59 5.44
N SER A 39 6.41 -3.47 4.74
CA SER A 39 6.02 -2.20 5.38
C SER A 39 4.86 -1.57 4.62
N GLY A 40 3.86 -1.05 5.33
CA GLY A 40 2.64 -0.52 4.73
C GLY A 40 1.47 -0.49 5.71
N ASP A 41 0.28 -0.19 5.18
CA ASP A 41 -0.98 -0.23 5.93
C ASP A 41 -1.33 -1.68 6.34
N LYS A 42 -1.79 -1.87 7.58
CA LYS A 42 -2.09 -3.19 8.13
C LYS A 42 -3.23 -3.89 7.43
N ALA A 43 -4.34 -3.19 7.23
CA ALA A 43 -5.54 -3.74 6.61
C ALA A 43 -5.25 -4.14 5.16
N LEU A 44 -4.44 -3.34 4.47
CA LEU A 44 -3.97 -3.65 3.13
C LEU A 44 -3.11 -4.91 3.09
N ILE A 45 -2.13 -5.02 3.99
CA ILE A 45 -1.24 -6.19 4.04
C ILE A 45 -2.05 -7.46 4.38
N GLU A 46 -2.99 -7.37 5.31
CA GLU A 46 -3.90 -8.47 5.66
C GLU A 46 -4.83 -8.87 4.50
N ASP A 47 -5.36 -7.93 3.72
CA ASP A 47 -6.16 -8.25 2.51
C ASP A 47 -5.34 -9.01 1.45
N VAL A 48 -4.06 -8.65 1.29
CA VAL A 48 -3.16 -9.30 0.33
C VAL A 48 -2.66 -10.65 0.85
N PHE A 49 -2.36 -10.74 2.15
CA PHE A 49 -1.83 -11.92 2.84
C PHE A 49 -2.76 -12.29 4.01
N PRO A 50 -3.91 -12.93 3.75
CA PRO A 50 -4.87 -13.28 4.81
C PRO A 50 -4.31 -14.27 5.83
N GLU A 51 -3.22 -14.96 5.53
CA GLU A 51 -2.55 -15.92 6.41
C GLU A 51 -1.98 -15.28 7.69
N ILE A 52 -1.88 -13.95 7.76
CA ILE A 52 -1.26 -13.23 8.89
C ILE A 52 -2.23 -12.38 9.73
N GLY A 53 -3.54 -12.43 9.45
CA GLY A 53 -4.54 -11.56 10.08
C GLY A 53 -4.52 -11.60 11.61
N ASP A 54 -4.59 -12.81 12.18
CA ASP A 54 -4.58 -13.01 13.64
C ASP A 54 -3.29 -12.49 14.32
N VAL A 55 -2.18 -12.45 13.60
CA VAL A 55 -0.87 -12.00 14.11
C VAL A 55 -0.79 -10.49 14.14
N MET A 56 -1.29 -9.81 13.10
CA MET A 56 -1.25 -8.36 12.96
C MET A 56 -2.13 -7.65 14.01
N CYS A 57 -3.25 -8.24 14.40
CA CYS A 57 -4.18 -7.68 15.39
C CYS A 57 -3.68 -7.77 16.84
N ASN A 58 -2.88 -8.80 17.18
CA ASN A 58 -2.60 -9.18 18.58
C ASN A 58 -1.23 -8.71 19.13
N SER A 59 -0.49 -7.90 18.39
CA SER A 59 0.96 -7.72 18.55
C SER A 59 1.35 -6.27 18.87
N VAL A 60 0.63 -5.65 19.82
CA VAL A 60 0.77 -4.24 20.24
C VAL A 60 2.19 -3.89 20.74
N ASN A 61 3.03 -4.88 21.05
CA ASN A 61 4.39 -4.69 21.60
C ASN A 61 5.51 -5.20 20.68
N ALA A 62 5.21 -5.57 19.43
CA ALA A 62 6.24 -6.03 18.52
C ALA A 62 7.03 -4.85 17.92
N GLY A 63 8.35 -4.98 17.74
CA GLY A 63 9.22 -3.92 17.22
C GLY A 63 8.94 -3.47 15.77
N TRP A 64 7.94 -4.06 15.12
CA TRP A 64 7.42 -3.68 13.80
C TRP A 64 6.08 -2.93 13.87
N ASN A 65 5.47 -2.86 15.06
CA ASN A 65 4.15 -2.30 15.32
C ASN A 65 4.28 -0.96 16.09
N HIS A 66 4.75 0.08 15.38
CA HIS A 66 4.95 1.41 15.95
C HIS A 66 3.74 2.34 15.79
N ASP A 67 2.86 2.06 14.84
CA ASP A 67 1.64 2.81 14.57
C ASP A 67 0.42 1.88 14.60
N SER A 68 -0.73 2.44 14.99
CA SER A 68 -2.02 1.75 14.99
C SER A 68 -2.43 1.28 13.60
N THR A 69 -2.11 2.04 12.55
CA THR A 69 -2.56 1.77 11.17
C THR A 69 -1.50 1.13 10.27
N HIS A 70 -0.21 1.43 10.49
CA HIS A 70 0.90 0.95 9.65
C HIS A 70 1.86 0.02 10.39
N VAL A 71 2.53 -0.85 9.64
CA VAL A 71 3.66 -1.68 10.13
C VAL A 71 4.94 -1.34 9.40
N ILE A 72 6.06 -1.47 10.11
CA ILE A 72 7.40 -1.23 9.59
C ILE A 72 8.21 -2.52 9.74
N ARG A 73 8.64 -3.08 8.62
CA ARG A 73 9.44 -4.31 8.55
C ARG A 73 8.78 -5.50 9.28
N PHE A 74 7.49 -5.70 9.07
CA PHE A 74 6.76 -6.89 9.51
C PHE A 74 7.39 -8.16 8.90
N PRO A 75 7.83 -9.15 9.70
CA PRO A 75 8.55 -10.32 9.20
C PRO A 75 7.59 -11.38 8.63
N LEU A 76 7.25 -11.25 7.34
CA LEU A 76 6.24 -12.06 6.65
C LEU A 76 6.56 -13.56 6.71
N ASN A 77 7.81 -13.92 6.41
CA ASN A 77 8.25 -15.32 6.34
C ASN A 77 8.23 -16.04 7.70
N GLY A 78 8.06 -15.32 8.82
CA GLY A 78 7.82 -15.92 10.15
C GLY A 78 6.39 -16.44 10.34
N TYR A 79 5.46 -16.03 9.48
CA TYR A 79 4.03 -16.33 9.60
C TYR A 79 3.39 -16.87 8.32
N CYS A 80 4.07 -16.71 7.18
CA CYS A 80 3.59 -17.12 5.86
C CYS A 80 4.70 -17.88 5.11
N HIS A 81 4.36 -19.01 4.48
CA HIS A 81 5.31 -19.87 3.78
C HIS A 81 5.43 -19.51 2.29
N LEU A 82 5.81 -18.27 2.01
CA LEU A 82 6.06 -17.78 0.64
C LEU A 82 7.49 -17.30 0.50
N ASN A 83 8.10 -17.59 -0.64
CA ASN A 83 9.38 -17.00 -1.03
C ASN A 83 9.20 -15.61 -1.67
N SER A 84 10.30 -14.91 -1.89
CA SER A 84 10.32 -13.55 -2.43
C SER A 84 9.58 -13.43 -3.78
N VAL A 85 9.77 -14.40 -4.67
CA VAL A 85 9.13 -14.46 -5.98
C VAL A 85 7.61 -14.57 -5.85
N GLN A 86 7.12 -15.47 -4.99
CA GLN A 86 5.69 -15.66 -4.75
C GLN A 86 5.03 -14.44 -4.12
N VAL A 87 5.73 -13.74 -3.22
CA VAL A 87 5.26 -12.48 -2.62
C VAL A 87 5.09 -11.41 -3.68
N LEU A 88 6.10 -11.20 -4.52
CA LEU A 88 6.07 -10.22 -5.60
C LEU A 88 5.02 -10.57 -6.66
N GLU A 89 4.87 -11.85 -7.00
CA GLU A 89 3.84 -12.34 -7.92
C GLU A 89 2.44 -12.05 -7.37
N ARG A 90 2.17 -12.38 -6.11
CA ARG A 90 0.87 -12.15 -5.49
C ARG A 90 0.50 -10.67 -5.46
N LEU A 91 1.45 -9.79 -5.14
CA LEU A 91 1.24 -8.35 -5.19
C LEU A 91 0.89 -7.87 -6.61
N GLN A 92 1.61 -8.36 -7.62
CA GLN A 92 1.31 -8.03 -9.02
C GLN A 92 -0.06 -8.56 -9.48
N GLN A 93 -0.44 -9.78 -9.07
CA GLN A 93 -1.78 -10.34 -9.32
C GLN A 93 -2.89 -9.52 -8.65
N ARG A 94 -2.59 -8.85 -7.53
CA ARG A 94 -3.48 -7.89 -6.86
C ARG A 94 -3.44 -6.49 -7.50
N GLY A 95 -2.71 -6.28 -8.59
CA GLY A 95 -2.66 -5.01 -9.33
C GLY A 95 -1.65 -3.99 -8.80
N PHE A 96 -0.70 -4.43 -7.98
CA PHE A 96 0.44 -3.59 -7.62
C PHE A 96 1.50 -3.62 -8.72
N GLU A 97 2.12 -2.47 -8.96
CA GLU A 97 3.24 -2.31 -9.87
C GLU A 97 4.49 -1.91 -9.07
N ILE A 98 5.66 -2.40 -9.47
CA ILE A 98 6.93 -1.95 -8.90
C ILE A 98 7.21 -0.53 -9.42
N VAL A 99 7.22 0.44 -8.51
CA VAL A 99 7.50 1.86 -8.81
C VAL A 99 8.89 2.31 -8.37
N GLY A 100 9.59 1.46 -7.61
CA GLY A 100 10.96 1.70 -7.20
C GLY A 100 11.64 0.40 -6.78
N SER A 101 12.95 0.30 -7.03
CA SER A 101 13.77 -0.82 -6.62
C SER A 101 15.15 -0.34 -6.21
N CYS A 102 15.66 -0.84 -5.09
CA CYS A 102 17.03 -0.61 -4.67
C CYS A 102 17.58 -1.86 -3.98
N GLY A 103 18.89 -1.87 -3.73
CA GLY A 103 19.55 -2.97 -3.04
C GLY A 103 20.99 -2.62 -2.74
N GLY A 104 21.62 -3.43 -1.91
CA GLY A 104 23.00 -3.23 -1.51
C GLY A 104 23.38 -4.12 -0.33
N GLY A 105 24.48 -3.77 0.34
CA GLY A 105 25.06 -4.55 1.42
C GLY A 105 26.27 -5.37 0.96
N VAL A 106 27.04 -5.84 1.94
CA VAL A 106 28.22 -6.70 1.76
C VAL A 106 28.02 -8.00 2.53
N ASP A 107 28.62 -9.10 2.06
CA ASP A 107 28.59 -10.41 2.72
C ASP A 107 27.19 -10.81 3.24
N SER A 108 27.00 -10.84 4.57
CA SER A 108 25.77 -11.24 5.27
C SER A 108 24.78 -10.11 5.54
N SER A 109 24.95 -8.95 4.91
CA SER A 109 24.08 -7.76 5.08
C SER A 109 23.35 -7.37 3.80
N GLN A 110 23.38 -8.25 2.79
CA GLN A 110 22.73 -8.01 1.51
C GLN A 110 21.23 -7.82 1.66
N PHE A 111 20.67 -6.94 0.83
CA PHE A 111 19.23 -6.80 0.72
C PHE A 111 18.81 -6.30 -0.65
N SER A 112 17.57 -6.58 -1.00
CA SER A 112 16.83 -5.96 -2.10
C SER A 112 15.53 -5.39 -1.53
N GLU A 113 15.15 -4.20 -1.96
CA GLU A 113 13.93 -3.51 -1.54
C GLU A 113 13.15 -3.04 -2.76
N TYR A 114 11.85 -3.33 -2.75
CA TYR A 114 10.92 -3.01 -3.81
C TYR A 114 9.79 -2.18 -3.23
N VAL A 115 9.53 -1.03 -3.86
CA VAL A 115 8.38 -0.19 -3.55
C VAL A 115 7.30 -0.52 -4.58
N LEU A 116 6.17 -1.02 -4.11
CA LEU A 116 5.04 -1.40 -4.94
C LEU A 116 3.87 -0.45 -4.69
N ARG A 117 3.17 -0.09 -5.77
CA ARG A 117 2.02 0.83 -5.72
C ARG A 117 0.87 0.30 -6.56
N ARG A 118 -0.36 0.46 -6.08
CA ARG A 118 -1.60 0.26 -6.84
C ARG A 118 -2.42 1.55 -6.86
N GLU A 119 -2.81 2.02 -8.04
CA GLU A 119 -3.75 3.14 -8.12
C GLU A 119 -5.16 2.66 -7.72
N LEU A 120 -5.79 3.36 -6.78
CA LEU A 120 -7.17 3.08 -6.43
C LEU A 120 -8.06 3.72 -7.49
N ARG A 121 -9.00 2.92 -8.03
CA ARG A 121 -10.09 3.50 -8.81
C ARG A 121 -10.81 4.46 -7.89
N ARG A 122 -10.86 5.75 -8.27
CA ARG A 122 -11.76 6.69 -7.62
C ARG A 122 -13.14 6.04 -7.62
N VAL A 123 -13.71 5.86 -6.43
CA VAL A 123 -15.14 5.58 -6.30
C VAL A 123 -15.80 6.66 -7.15
N GLN A 124 -16.35 6.29 -8.31
CA GLN A 124 -17.28 7.15 -9.01
C GLN A 124 -18.30 7.48 -7.93
N ARG A 125 -18.35 8.74 -7.48
CA ARG A 125 -19.26 9.18 -6.42
C ARG A 125 -20.59 8.52 -6.76
N GLY A 126 -20.95 7.51 -5.95
CA GLY A 126 -22.10 6.67 -6.24
C GLY A 126 -23.28 7.58 -6.48
N LEU A 127 -24.05 7.27 -7.51
CA LEU A 127 -25.35 7.88 -7.74
C LEU A 127 -26.06 8.02 -6.38
N GLN A 128 -26.39 9.26 -6.03
CA GLN A 128 -27.25 9.66 -4.92
C GLN A 128 -26.62 9.67 -3.51
N SER A 129 -26.01 10.81 -3.19
CA SER A 129 -26.29 11.45 -1.90
C SER A 129 -26.55 12.92 -2.18
N ASN A 130 -27.77 13.38 -1.90
CA ASN A 130 -28.19 14.77 -2.12
C ASN A 130 -27.21 15.70 -1.42
N ARG A 131 -26.37 16.37 -2.23
CA ARG A 131 -25.31 17.22 -1.76
C ARG A 131 -25.93 18.57 -1.44
N ILE A 132 -26.33 18.78 -0.18
CA ILE A 132 -26.73 20.11 0.31
C ILE A 132 -25.47 20.96 0.33
N LYS A 133 -25.20 21.66 -0.78
CA LYS A 133 -24.30 22.80 -0.75
C LYS A 133 -25.14 23.97 -0.22
N GLN A 134 -24.90 24.32 1.03
CA GLN A 134 -25.47 25.52 1.61
C GLN A 134 -24.83 26.71 0.88
N GLU A 135 -25.60 27.42 0.07
CA GLU A 135 -25.18 28.70 -0.49
C GLU A 135 -25.04 29.70 0.68
N GLN A 136 -23.98 30.51 0.64
CA GLN A 136 -23.87 31.66 1.53
C GLN A 136 -25.05 32.60 1.22
N LEU A 137 -25.90 32.83 2.21
CA LEU A 137 -26.83 33.95 2.19
C LEU A 137 -26.01 35.23 2.34
N ASP A 138 -26.34 36.21 1.49
CA ASP A 138 -25.68 37.50 1.29
C ASP A 138 -25.22 38.23 2.57
#